data_AF-A0A370BT54-F1
#
_entry.id   AF-A0A370BT54-F1
#
_cell.length_a   1.000
_cell.length_b   1.000
_cell.length_c   1.000
_cell.angle_alpha   90.00
_cell.angle_beta   90.00
_cell.angle_gamma   90.00
#
_symmetry.space_group_name_H-M   'P 1'
#
loop_
_entity.id
_entity.type
_entity.pdbx_description
1 polymer ?
#
loop_
_entity_poly.entity_id
_entity_poly.type
_entity_poly.pdbx_seq_one_letter_code
_entity_poly.pdbx_strand_id
1 'polypeptide(L)'
;MDNKAHYPSDFLEARSNTLTDDEVNHLVEKPGCAARFVYGVLMLPTVLKYFLDVPQTTDIARHMMSATVYGFKLYQFGPDSTPVMLPSSDPQHRVEGMLILGLNEEQRNKVYEYESGLMRLVDVQAYISQLDSFEGYEIRSVRIVDAGAFVWNQEKADEAMNELPTTDPGMYTWPIDGLVCSQLYRNMCAAQRASTMDLARTSASGV
;
A
#
# COMPACT_ATOMS: atom_id res chain seq x y z
N MET A 1 -10.41 -6.63 3.56
CA MET A 1 -10.27 -5.54 4.55
C MET A 1 -11.63 -4.93 4.91
N ASP A 2 -11.85 -4.52 6.16
CA ASP A 2 -13.13 -3.95 6.60
C ASP A 2 -13.35 -2.50 6.12
N ASN A 3 -14.55 -2.18 5.62
CA ASN A 3 -14.94 -0.80 5.27
C ASN A 3 -15.54 -0.07 6.46
N LYS A 4 -14.70 0.40 7.39
CA LYS A 4 -15.17 1.15 8.56
C LYS A 4 -15.25 2.65 8.25
N ALA A 5 -16.35 3.29 8.62
CA ALA A 5 -16.61 4.70 8.31
C ALA A 5 -15.62 5.67 8.97
N HIS A 6 -14.90 5.25 10.01
CA HIS A 6 -13.89 6.06 10.69
C HIS A 6 -12.50 5.98 10.04
N TYR A 7 -12.32 5.23 8.96
CA TYR A 7 -11.04 5.18 8.25
C TYR A 7 -10.76 6.48 7.49
N PRO A 8 -9.48 6.79 7.24
CA PRO A 8 -9.09 7.98 6.47
C PRO A 8 -9.76 8.01 5.09
N SER A 9 -10.29 9.16 4.67
CA SER A 9 -11.05 9.27 3.42
C SER A 9 -10.21 8.96 2.18
N ASP A 10 -8.93 9.35 2.18
CA ASP A 10 -7.97 9.05 1.12
C ASP A 10 -7.68 7.54 1.02
N PHE A 11 -7.60 6.84 2.15
CA PHE A 11 -7.51 5.38 2.18
C PHE A 11 -8.79 4.71 1.66
N LEU A 12 -9.96 5.22 2.03
CA LEU A 12 -11.25 4.72 1.52
C LEU A 12 -11.36 4.90 0.00
N GLU A 13 -10.95 6.07 -0.51
CA GLU A 13 -10.85 6.37 -1.95
C GLU A 13 -9.92 5.37 -2.64
N ALA A 14 -8.66 5.28 -2.18
CA ALA A 14 -7.66 4.37 -2.73
C ALA A 14 -8.17 2.92 -2.79
N ARG A 15 -8.81 2.43 -1.73
CA ARG A 15 -9.32 1.05 -1.68
C ARG A 15 -10.50 0.83 -2.65
N SER A 16 -11.30 1.87 -2.88
CA SER A 16 -12.44 1.83 -3.80
C SER A 16 -12.06 2.03 -5.27
N ASN A 17 -10.82 2.46 -5.54
CA ASN A 17 -10.37 2.68 -6.91
C ASN A 17 -10.46 1.40 -7.72
N THR A 18 -11.02 1.57 -8.91
CA THR A 18 -11.10 0.54 -9.95
C THR A 18 -10.60 1.19 -11.23
N LEU A 19 -9.28 1.12 -11.44
CA LEU A 19 -8.64 1.69 -12.62
C LEU A 19 -8.96 0.84 -13.85
N THR A 20 -9.19 1.52 -14.97
CA THR A 20 -9.36 0.89 -16.28
C THR A 20 -8.06 0.24 -16.76
N ASP A 21 -8.14 -0.62 -17.77
CA ASP A 21 -6.96 -1.27 -18.34
C ASP A 21 -5.93 -0.25 -18.87
N ASP A 22 -6.42 0.77 -19.59
CA ASP A 22 -5.61 1.86 -20.15
C ASP A 22 -4.89 2.67 -19.06
N GLU A 23 -5.57 2.99 -17.96
CA GLU A 23 -4.97 3.72 -16.84
C GLU A 23 -3.85 2.90 -16.17
N VAL A 24 -4.08 1.60 -15.95
CA VAL A 24 -3.05 0.72 -15.37
C VAL A 24 -1.88 0.55 -16.34
N ASN A 25 -2.12 0.36 -17.64
CA ASN A 25 -1.06 0.29 -18.66
C ASN A 25 -0.21 1.57 -18.65
N HIS A 26 -0.86 2.72 -18.70
CA HIS A 26 -0.18 4.01 -18.70
C HIS A 26 0.74 4.20 -17.48
N LEU A 27 0.30 3.77 -16.29
CA LEU A 27 1.06 3.92 -15.06
C LEU A 27 2.19 2.89 -14.90
N VAL A 28 1.97 1.64 -15.36
CA VAL A 28 2.95 0.54 -15.25
C VAL A 28 4.04 0.65 -16.31
N GLU A 29 3.69 1.02 -17.54
CA GLU A 29 4.64 1.12 -18.66
C GLU A 29 5.53 2.36 -18.60
N LYS A 30 5.17 3.33 -17.75
CA LYS A 30 5.96 4.54 -17.55
C LYS A 30 7.38 4.16 -17.08
N PRO A 31 8.43 4.53 -17.83
CA PRO A 31 9.80 4.16 -17.49
C PRO A 31 10.18 4.65 -16.10
N GLY A 32 10.80 3.76 -15.32
CA GLY A 32 11.17 4.10 -13.95
C GLY A 32 9.99 4.26 -13.01
N CYS A 33 8.81 3.68 -13.31
CA CYS A 33 7.62 3.69 -12.44
C CYS A 33 7.05 2.31 -12.08
N ALA A 34 7.90 1.28 -11.99
CA ALA A 34 7.51 -0.07 -11.55
C ALA A 34 6.66 -0.06 -10.26
N ALA A 35 5.58 -0.84 -10.27
CA ALA A 35 4.59 -0.87 -9.21
C ALA A 35 5.16 -1.40 -7.88
N ARG A 36 4.49 -1.03 -6.78
CA ARG A 36 4.83 -1.48 -5.42
C ARG A 36 3.61 -2.03 -4.72
N PHE A 37 3.69 -3.27 -4.24
CA PHE A 37 2.69 -3.85 -3.37
C PHE A 37 3.07 -3.59 -1.91
N VAL A 38 2.13 -3.05 -1.15
CA VAL A 38 2.30 -2.73 0.28
C VAL A 38 1.17 -3.34 1.09
N TYR A 39 1.50 -3.84 2.28
CA TYR A 39 0.57 -4.57 3.16
C TYR A 39 0.62 -4.10 4.62
N GLY A 40 1.38 -3.03 4.90
CA GLY A 40 1.58 -2.43 6.21
C GLY A 40 1.16 -0.96 6.26
N VAL A 41 1.91 -0.13 6.98
CA VAL A 41 1.56 1.29 7.21
C VAL A 41 1.43 2.09 5.90
N LEU A 42 2.22 1.74 4.88
CA LEU A 42 2.22 2.40 3.58
C LEU A 42 0.95 2.16 2.75
N MET A 43 0.06 1.29 3.20
CA MET A 43 -1.30 1.19 2.63
C MET A 43 -2.09 2.49 2.79
N LEU A 44 -1.77 3.31 3.79
CA LEU A 44 -2.44 4.58 4.05
C LEU A 44 -1.79 5.70 3.20
N PRO A 45 -2.54 6.38 2.29
CA PRO A 45 -1.96 7.40 1.43
C PRO A 45 -1.32 8.57 2.20
N THR A 46 -1.92 9.00 3.32
CA THR A 46 -1.31 10.05 4.18
C THR A 46 0.03 9.61 4.79
N VAL A 47 0.17 8.34 5.18
CA VAL A 47 1.45 7.80 5.69
C VAL A 47 2.47 7.73 4.57
N LEU A 48 2.06 7.26 3.39
CA LEU A 48 2.92 7.22 2.22
C LEU A 48 3.42 8.62 1.84
N LYS A 49 2.55 9.63 1.79
CA LYS A 49 2.93 11.03 1.53
C LYS A 49 3.94 11.57 2.54
N TYR A 50 3.75 11.23 3.82
CA TYR A 50 4.68 11.58 4.88
C TYR A 50 6.09 11.02 4.63
N PHE A 51 6.22 9.74 4.28
CA PHE A 51 7.53 9.14 4.02
C PHE A 51 8.15 9.54 2.68
N LEU A 52 7.32 9.84 1.68
CA LEU A 52 7.79 10.35 0.39
C LEU A 52 8.22 11.82 0.45
N ASP A 53 7.97 12.51 1.56
CA ASP A 53 8.18 13.95 1.71
C ASP A 53 7.52 14.74 0.58
N VAL A 54 6.26 14.39 0.28
CA VAL A 54 5.45 15.10 -0.73
C VAL A 54 4.30 15.84 -0.06
N PRO A 55 3.78 16.92 -0.68
CA PRO A 55 2.65 17.66 -0.14
C PRO A 55 1.40 16.80 0.05
N GLN A 56 0.58 17.15 1.04
CA GLN A 56 -0.69 16.45 1.29
C GLN A 56 -1.65 16.54 0.10
N THR A 57 -1.52 17.57 -0.74
CA THR A 57 -2.29 17.81 -1.97
C THR A 57 -1.88 16.92 -3.14
N THR A 58 -0.77 16.19 -3.05
CA THR A 58 -0.38 15.22 -4.08
C THR A 58 -1.39 14.08 -4.14
N ASP A 59 -1.88 13.81 -5.35
CA ASP A 59 -2.95 12.86 -5.62
C ASP A 59 -2.46 11.40 -5.67
N ILE A 60 -1.85 10.94 -4.58
CA ILE A 60 -1.32 9.57 -4.47
C ILE A 60 -2.44 8.54 -4.36
N ALA A 61 -3.55 8.89 -3.71
CA ALA A 61 -4.65 7.95 -3.48
C ALA A 61 -5.22 7.42 -4.80
N ARG A 62 -5.33 8.25 -5.85
CA ARG A 62 -5.78 7.84 -7.19
C ARG A 62 -4.88 6.86 -7.92
N HIS A 63 -3.61 6.78 -7.54
CA HIS A 63 -2.68 5.80 -8.08
C HIS A 63 -2.51 4.58 -7.17
N MET A 64 -3.38 4.43 -6.18
CA MET A 64 -3.42 3.26 -5.31
C MET A 64 -4.72 2.48 -5.53
N MET A 65 -4.65 1.15 -5.46
CA MET A 65 -5.83 0.29 -5.53
C MET A 65 -5.65 -0.99 -4.71
N SER A 66 -6.77 -1.61 -4.33
CA SER A 66 -6.75 -2.89 -3.61
C SER A 66 -6.10 -3.98 -4.46
N ALA A 67 -5.25 -4.79 -3.84
CA ALA A 67 -4.59 -5.90 -4.50
C ALA A 67 -4.40 -7.10 -3.57
N THR A 68 -4.24 -8.28 -4.18
CA THR A 68 -3.95 -9.53 -3.46
C THR A 68 -2.69 -10.17 -4.02
N VAL A 69 -1.83 -10.68 -3.15
CA VAL A 69 -0.64 -11.46 -3.55
C VAL A 69 -0.73 -12.85 -2.92
N TYR A 70 -0.41 -13.89 -3.69
CA TYR A 70 -0.48 -15.30 -3.29
C TYR A 70 0.89 -15.87 -2.90
N GLY A 71 0.88 -16.93 -2.10
CA GLY A 71 2.09 -17.62 -1.63
C GLY A 71 2.74 -16.98 -0.39
N PHE A 72 2.02 -16.12 0.34
CA PHE A 72 2.55 -15.41 1.50
C PHE A 72 1.60 -15.39 2.69
N LYS A 73 2.17 -15.14 3.88
CA LYS A 73 1.46 -14.89 5.13
C LYS A 73 1.94 -13.59 5.77
N LEU A 74 1.16 -13.07 6.70
CA LEU A 74 1.57 -11.96 7.57
C LEU A 74 1.91 -12.44 8.97
N TYR A 75 2.96 -11.86 9.55
CA TYR A 75 3.40 -12.03 10.92
C TYR A 75 3.58 -10.67 11.61
N GLN A 76 3.59 -10.65 12.94
CA GLN A 76 3.89 -9.47 13.75
C GLN A 76 4.74 -9.84 14.97
N PHE A 77 5.64 -8.94 15.37
CA PHE A 77 6.47 -9.09 16.58
C PHE A 77 5.70 -8.78 17.87
N GLY A 78 4.62 -8.00 17.77
CA GLY A 78 3.78 -7.64 18.91
C GLY A 78 2.45 -7.03 18.46
N PRO A 79 1.50 -6.82 19.40
CA PRO A 79 0.13 -6.39 19.08
C PRO A 79 0.04 -5.06 18.32
N ASP A 80 0.97 -4.15 18.56
CA ASP A 80 1.01 -2.82 17.93
C ASP A 80 2.10 -2.70 16.84
N SER A 81 2.75 -3.81 16.49
CA SER A 81 3.81 -3.82 15.47
C SER A 81 3.23 -3.80 14.06
N THR A 82 3.99 -3.21 13.14
CA THR A 82 3.72 -3.32 11.71
C THR A 82 3.91 -4.77 11.26
N PRO A 83 3.10 -5.26 10.30
CA PRO A 83 3.19 -6.64 9.87
C PRO A 83 4.45 -6.83 9.02
N VAL A 84 4.94 -8.06 8.98
CA VAL A 84 5.96 -8.50 8.04
C VAL A 84 5.42 -9.65 7.21
N MET A 85 5.73 -9.63 5.91
CA MET A 85 5.31 -10.69 4.99
C MET A 85 6.41 -11.75 4.90
N LEU A 86 6.01 -13.03 4.95
CA LEU A 86 6.91 -14.17 4.75
C LEU A 86 6.31 -15.15 3.73
N PRO A 87 7.16 -15.88 2.97
CA PRO A 87 6.69 -16.93 2.08
C PRO A 87 5.92 -18.01 2.84
N SER A 88 4.89 -18.54 2.19
CA SER A 88 4.07 -19.64 2.66
C SER A 88 4.45 -20.94 1.96
N SER A 89 4.39 -22.06 2.68
CA SER A 89 4.45 -23.39 2.05
C SER A 89 3.17 -23.76 1.29
N ASP A 90 2.05 -23.13 1.64
CA ASP A 90 0.78 -23.25 0.90
C ASP A 90 0.66 -22.09 -0.11
N PRO A 91 0.62 -22.36 -1.42
CA PRO A 91 0.50 -21.34 -2.44
C PRO A 91 -0.87 -20.62 -2.46
N GLN A 92 -1.89 -21.18 -1.80
CA GLN A 92 -3.23 -20.59 -1.70
C GLN A 92 -3.33 -19.54 -0.59
N HIS A 93 -2.35 -19.48 0.32
CA HIS A 93 -2.27 -18.38 1.27
C HIS A 93 -2.04 -17.07 0.55
N ARG A 94 -2.80 -16.05 0.93
CA ARG A 94 -2.84 -14.77 0.22
C ARG A 94 -2.84 -13.61 1.20
N VAL A 95 -2.17 -12.53 0.80
CA VAL A 95 -2.08 -11.27 1.55
C VAL A 95 -2.86 -10.22 0.79
N GLU A 96 -3.82 -9.59 1.48
CA GLU A 96 -4.53 -8.41 0.98
C GLU A 96 -3.75 -7.15 1.34
N GLY A 97 -3.60 -6.26 0.37
CA GLY A 97 -2.83 -5.03 0.50
C GLY A 97 -3.28 -3.98 -0.51
N MET A 98 -2.40 -3.02 -0.75
CA MET A 98 -2.57 -1.97 -1.75
C MET A 98 -1.46 -2.08 -2.80
N LEU A 99 -1.83 -1.94 -4.07
CA LEU A 99 -0.89 -1.72 -5.16
C LEU A 99 -0.75 -0.21 -5.37
N ILE A 100 0.48 0.27 -5.38
CA ILE A 100 0.85 1.65 -5.69
C ILE A 100 1.44 1.67 -7.10
N LEU A 101 0.86 2.51 -7.95
CA LEU A 101 1.24 2.69 -9.35
C LEU A 101 1.89 4.07 -9.54
N GLY A 102 2.72 4.21 -10.57
CA GLY A 102 3.19 5.53 -11.04
C GLY A 102 4.18 6.26 -10.13
N LEU A 103 4.70 5.64 -9.06
CA LEU A 103 5.77 6.24 -8.25
C LEU A 103 7.02 6.43 -9.11
N ASN A 104 7.57 7.64 -9.12
CA ASN A 104 8.83 7.89 -9.82
C ASN A 104 10.03 7.25 -9.09
N GLU A 105 11.21 7.29 -9.70
CA GLU A 105 12.42 6.68 -9.15
C GLU A 105 12.78 7.20 -7.76
N GLU A 106 12.74 8.52 -7.55
CA GLU A 106 13.02 9.14 -6.25
C GLU A 106 12.06 8.65 -5.17
N GLN A 107 10.76 8.62 -5.48
CA GLN A 107 9.73 8.17 -4.55
C GLN A 107 9.92 6.69 -4.19
N ARG A 108 10.25 5.83 -5.17
CA ARG A 108 10.54 4.43 -4.87
C ARG A 108 11.80 4.26 -4.03
N ASN A 109 12.82 5.10 -4.23
CA ASN A 109 14.03 5.04 -3.41
C ASN A 109 13.70 5.41 -1.96
N LYS A 110 12.83 6.41 -1.71
CA LYS A 110 12.34 6.72 -0.35
C LYS A 110 11.57 5.56 0.27
N VAL A 111 10.71 4.88 -0.50
CA VAL A 111 10.03 3.65 -0.01
C VAL A 111 11.06 2.57 0.32
N TYR A 112 12.08 2.39 -0.52
CA TYR A 112 13.15 1.42 -0.28
C TYR A 112 13.95 1.76 0.97
N GLU A 113 14.38 3.01 1.15
CA GLU A 113 15.12 3.46 2.35
C GLU A 113 14.32 3.21 3.63
N TYR A 114 13.00 3.39 3.58
CA TYR A 114 12.12 3.10 4.71
C TYR A 114 12.00 1.61 5.03
N GLU A 115 11.79 0.74 4.02
CA GLU A 115 11.48 -0.68 4.22
C GLU A 115 12.73 -1.59 4.29
N SER A 116 13.84 -1.21 3.64
CA SER A 116 14.98 -2.11 3.35
C SER A 116 15.84 -2.53 4.55
N GLY A 117 15.64 -1.93 5.73
CA GLY A 117 16.48 -2.20 6.90
C GLY A 117 16.50 -3.68 7.30
N LEU A 118 15.33 -4.31 7.39
CA LEU A 118 15.17 -5.74 7.75
C LEU A 118 14.37 -6.54 6.73
N MET A 119 14.01 -5.90 5.61
CA MET A 119 13.24 -6.52 4.53
C MET A 119 14.03 -6.50 3.22
N ARG A 120 13.73 -7.44 2.35
CA ARG A 120 14.25 -7.52 0.99
C ARG A 120 13.14 -7.24 0.01
N LEU A 121 13.48 -6.54 -1.06
CA LEU A 121 12.58 -6.34 -2.20
C LEU A 121 12.55 -7.62 -3.04
N VAL A 122 11.35 -8.13 -3.33
CA VAL A 122 11.11 -9.28 -4.20
C VAL A 122 10.06 -8.94 -5.24
N ASP A 123 10.08 -9.63 -6.37
CA ASP A 123 9.04 -9.54 -7.39
C ASP A 123 7.84 -10.41 -7.00
N VAL A 124 6.65 -9.84 -7.11
CA VAL A 124 5.37 -10.51 -6.83
C VAL A 124 4.36 -10.23 -7.94
N GLN A 125 3.40 -11.14 -8.06
CA GLN A 125 2.23 -10.98 -8.92
C GLN A 125 1.06 -10.47 -8.10
N ALA A 126 0.72 -9.19 -8.29
CA ALA A 126 -0.40 -8.55 -7.63
C ALA A 126 -1.67 -8.70 -8.45
N TYR A 127 -2.68 -9.33 -7.87
CA TYR A 127 -3.99 -9.55 -8.46
C TYR A 127 -4.89 -8.37 -8.10
N ILE A 128 -5.34 -7.64 -9.11
CA ILE A 128 -6.22 -6.47 -8.96
C ILE A 128 -7.58 -6.74 -9.60
N SER A 129 -8.64 -6.16 -9.02
CA SER A 129 -9.94 -6.12 -9.67
C SER A 129 -10.02 -4.89 -10.56
N GLN A 130 -10.48 -5.05 -11.79
CA GLN A 130 -10.69 -3.96 -12.74
C GLN A 130 -12.11 -3.95 -13.27
N LEU A 131 -12.54 -2.77 -13.72
CA LEU A 131 -13.75 -2.60 -14.51
C LEU A 131 -13.34 -2.72 -15.97
N ASP A 132 -13.91 -3.70 -16.63
CA ASP A 132 -13.70 -3.97 -18.05
C ASP A 132 -15.05 -3.90 -18.77
N SER A 133 -15.04 -3.75 -20.09
CA SER A 133 -16.24 -3.69 -20.91
C SER A 133 -16.23 -4.81 -21.93
N PHE A 134 -17.25 -5.66 -21.90
CA PHE A 134 -17.43 -6.73 -22.87
C PHE A 134 -18.82 -6.63 -23.50
N GLU A 135 -18.87 -6.45 -24.82
CA GLU A 135 -20.12 -6.29 -25.59
C GLU A 135 -21.07 -5.20 -25.04
N GLY A 136 -20.52 -4.12 -24.46
CA GLY A 136 -21.29 -3.01 -23.88
C GLY A 136 -21.77 -3.23 -22.44
N TYR A 137 -21.39 -4.34 -21.80
CA TYR A 137 -21.62 -4.59 -20.38
C TYR A 137 -20.34 -4.33 -19.58
N GLU A 138 -20.48 -3.62 -18.44
CA GLU A 138 -19.41 -3.51 -17.46
C GLU A 138 -19.25 -4.85 -16.71
N ILE A 139 -18.09 -5.45 -16.82
CA ILE A 139 -17.70 -6.67 -16.13
C ILE A 139 -16.56 -6.37 -15.15
N ARG A 140 -16.52 -7.11 -14.04
CA ARG A 140 -15.35 -7.08 -13.15
C ARG A 140 -14.39 -8.19 -13.56
N SER A 141 -13.23 -7.82 -14.07
CA SER A 141 -12.16 -8.75 -14.42
C SER A 141 -11.06 -8.72 -13.37
N VAL A 142 -10.27 -9.79 -13.33
CA VAL A 142 -9.05 -9.85 -12.51
C VAL A 142 -7.85 -9.74 -13.43
N ARG A 143 -6.98 -8.77 -13.14
CA ARG A 143 -5.72 -8.58 -13.84
C ARG A 143 -4.54 -8.85 -12.91
N ILE A 144 -3.47 -9.40 -13.47
CA ILE A 144 -2.21 -9.61 -12.78
C ILE A 144 -1.24 -8.50 -13.19
N VAL A 145 -0.61 -7.87 -12.20
CA VAL A 145 0.40 -6.82 -12.37
C VAL A 145 1.67 -7.24 -11.64
N ASP A 146 2.80 -7.22 -12.33
CA ASP A 146 4.11 -7.42 -11.71
C ASP A 146 4.46 -6.22 -10.83
N ALA A 147 4.81 -6.48 -9.58
CA ALA A 147 5.11 -5.46 -8.59
C ALA A 147 6.27 -5.86 -7.69
N GLY A 148 6.97 -4.87 -7.14
CA GLY A 148 7.91 -5.11 -6.05
C GLY A 148 7.19 -5.13 -4.71
N ALA A 149 7.51 -6.08 -3.84
CA ALA A 149 7.06 -6.11 -2.45
C ALA A 149 8.23 -6.32 -1.49
N PHE A 150 8.14 -5.75 -0.30
CA PHE A 150 9.12 -5.99 0.75
C PHE A 150 8.73 -7.23 1.54
N VAL A 151 9.65 -8.17 1.71
CA VAL A 151 9.45 -9.42 2.45
C VAL A 151 10.51 -9.50 3.53
N TRP A 152 10.18 -10.07 4.68
CA TRP A 152 11.15 -10.24 5.77
C TRP A 152 12.43 -10.94 5.27
N ASN A 153 13.60 -10.46 5.71
CA ASN A 153 14.87 -10.97 5.21
C ASN A 153 15.15 -12.43 5.54
N GLN A 154 14.50 -12.98 6.57
CA GLN A 154 14.62 -14.39 6.92
C GLN A 154 13.56 -15.22 6.22
N GLU A 155 13.94 -16.44 5.82
CA GLU A 155 13.04 -17.37 5.14
C GLU A 155 12.00 -18.02 6.06
N LYS A 156 12.18 -17.88 7.38
CA LYS A 156 11.31 -18.45 8.40
C LYS A 156 10.95 -17.40 9.44
N ALA A 157 9.76 -17.55 10.02
CA ALA A 157 9.33 -16.74 11.13
C ALA A 157 10.24 -17.00 12.33
N ASP A 158 10.63 -15.93 13.01
CA ASP A 158 11.33 -16.01 14.30
C ASP A 158 10.37 -16.53 15.38
N GLU A 159 10.88 -17.15 16.43
CA GLU A 159 10.08 -17.55 17.60
C GLU A 159 9.37 -16.35 18.27
N ALA A 160 9.93 -15.14 18.09
CA ALA A 160 9.34 -13.90 18.54
C ALA A 160 8.17 -13.39 17.68
N MET A 161 7.93 -14.00 16.51
CA MET A 161 6.87 -13.59 15.59
C MET A 161 5.60 -14.41 15.78
N ASN A 162 4.47 -13.72 15.80
CA ASN A 162 3.15 -14.34 15.80
C ASN A 162 2.52 -14.19 14.43
N GLU A 163 2.00 -15.29 13.89
CA GLU A 163 1.19 -15.27 12.68
C GLU A 163 -0.06 -14.43 12.91
N LEU A 164 -0.40 -13.56 11.95
CA LEU A 164 -1.63 -12.77 12.06
C LEU A 164 -2.85 -13.69 11.91
N PRO A 165 -3.94 -13.41 12.65
CA PRO A 165 -5.20 -14.11 12.43
C PRO A 165 -5.72 -13.83 11.02
N THR A 166 -6.25 -14.87 10.38
CA THR A 166 -6.83 -14.77 9.04
C THR A 166 -8.29 -14.34 9.12
N THR A 167 -8.72 -13.43 8.23
CA THR A 167 -10.13 -13.00 8.14
C THR A 167 -11.01 -14.04 7.45
N ASP A 168 -10.44 -14.74 6.46
CA ASP A 168 -11.01 -15.92 5.79
C ASP A 168 -9.91 -16.98 5.71
N PRO A 169 -10.23 -18.28 5.53
CA PRO A 169 -9.22 -19.32 5.42
C PRO A 169 -8.11 -18.96 4.41
N GLY A 170 -6.89 -18.85 4.93
CA GLY A 170 -5.70 -18.51 4.16
C GLY A 170 -5.61 -17.05 3.69
N MET A 171 -6.47 -16.14 4.14
CA MET A 171 -6.44 -14.72 3.81
C MET A 171 -5.89 -13.89 4.97
N TYR A 172 -4.73 -13.29 4.74
CA TYR A 172 -4.05 -12.44 5.71
C TYR A 172 -4.29 -10.99 5.36
N THR A 173 -4.69 -10.21 6.35
CA THR A 173 -4.92 -8.78 6.24
C THR A 173 -4.41 -8.12 7.50
N TRP A 174 -3.71 -7.00 7.37
CA TRP A 174 -3.31 -6.22 8.55
C TRP A 174 -4.41 -5.23 8.97
N PRO A 175 -4.91 -5.30 10.23
CA PRO A 175 -5.89 -4.34 10.72
C PRO A 175 -5.23 -2.99 10.99
N ILE A 176 -5.64 -1.97 10.24
CA ILE A 176 -5.09 -0.61 10.38
C ILE A 176 -5.64 0.16 11.60
N ASP A 177 -6.66 -0.38 12.29
CA ASP A 177 -7.34 0.31 13.40
C ASP A 177 -6.38 0.80 14.49
N GLY A 178 -5.44 -0.06 14.89
CA GLY A 178 -4.44 0.27 15.91
C GLY A 178 -3.58 1.46 15.49
N LEU A 179 -3.13 1.48 14.23
CA LEU A 179 -2.36 2.59 13.67
C LEU A 179 -3.19 3.86 13.58
N VAL A 180 -4.38 3.81 12.97
CA VAL A 180 -5.21 5.01 12.73
C VAL A 180 -5.62 5.69 14.06
N CYS A 181 -5.81 4.91 15.12
CA CYS A 181 -6.12 5.42 16.46
C CYS A 181 -4.87 5.87 17.24
N SER A 182 -3.66 5.60 16.76
CA SER A 182 -2.41 5.87 17.47
C SER A 182 -2.02 7.36 17.51
N GLN A 183 -1.14 7.71 18.45
CA GLN A 183 -0.50 9.03 18.43
C GLN A 183 0.44 9.21 17.23
N LEU A 184 1.07 8.14 16.76
CA LEU A 184 1.97 8.16 15.62
C LEU A 184 1.26 8.66 14.36
N TYR A 185 0.10 8.08 14.04
CA TYR A 185 -0.69 8.49 12.88
C TYR A 185 -1.16 9.94 13.01
N ARG A 186 -1.62 10.36 14.20
CA ARG A 186 -2.01 11.76 14.45
C ARG A 186 -0.85 12.73 14.22
N ASN A 187 0.37 12.37 14.62
CA ASN A 187 1.57 13.19 14.39
C ASN A 187 1.90 13.31 12.90
N MET A 188 1.83 12.21 12.14
CA MET A 188 2.02 12.24 10.67
C MET A 188 1.00 13.16 9.99
N CYS A 189 -0.28 13.05 10.36
CA CYS A 189 -1.34 13.93 9.87
C CYS A 189 -1.11 15.40 10.23
N ALA A 190 -0.57 15.69 11.41
CA ALA A 190 -0.23 17.06 11.81
C ALA A 190 0.94 17.62 10.99
N ALA A 191 1.99 16.83 10.78
CA ALA A 191 3.15 17.22 9.98
C ALA A 191 2.78 17.51 8.51
N GLN A 192 1.93 16.68 7.91
CA GLN A 192 1.44 16.87 6.54
C GLN A 192 0.57 18.13 6.40
N ARG A 193 -0.25 18.45 7.40
CA ARG A 193 -1.02 19.71 7.44
C ARG A 193 -0.12 20.94 7.59
N ALA A 194 0.87 20.89 8.48
CA ALA A 194 1.81 21.99 8.70
C ALA A 194 2.61 22.30 7.42
N SER A 195 3.15 21.27 6.76
CA SER A 195 3.90 21.42 5.50
C SER A 195 3.08 22.08 4.40
N THR A 196 1.78 21.77 4.33
CA THR A 196 0.85 22.40 3.37
C THR A 196 0.64 23.89 3.66
N MET A 197 0.56 24.28 4.93
CA MET A 197 0.39 25.69 5.32
C MET A 197 1.63 26.53 5.04
N ASP A 198 2.83 25.97 5.23
CA ASP A 198 4.08 26.66 4.95
C ASP A 198 4.27 26.88 3.44
N LEU A 199 3.96 25.87 2.61
CA LEU A 199 3.92 26.00 1.14
C LEU A 199 2.96 27.10 0.67
N ALA A 200 1.77 27.19 1.28
CA ALA A 200 0.78 28.23 0.97
C ALA A 200 1.26 29.64 1.36
N ARG A 201 2.01 29.77 2.47
CA ARG A 201 2.59 31.06 2.91
C ARG A 201 3.74 31.52 2.02
N THR A 202 4.62 30.63 1.61
CA THR A 202 5.73 30.97 0.70
C THR A 202 5.24 31.33 -0.69
N SER A 203 4.19 30.68 -1.19
CA SER A 203 3.59 31.01 -2.48
C SER A 203 2.80 32.33 -2.46
N ALA A 204 2.18 32.69 -1.34
CA ALA A 204 1.49 33.98 -1.18
C ALA A 204 2.44 35.19 -0.96
N SER A 205 3.68 34.96 -0.52
CA SER A 205 4.66 36.02 -0.25
C SER A 205 5.60 36.32 -1.44
N GLY A 206 5.44 35.59 -2.55
CA GLY A 206 6.25 35.70 -3.77
C GLY A 206 5.56 36.45 -4.92
N VAL A 207 4.51 37.23 -4.64
CA VAL A 207 3.82 38.10 -5.61
C VAL A 207 4.10 39.57 -5.28
#